data_AF-A0A947IK80-F1
#
_entry.id   AF-A0A947IK80-F1
#
_cell.length_a   1.000
_cell.length_b   1.000
_cell.length_c   1.000
_cell.angle_alpha   90.00
_cell.angle_beta   90.00
_cell.angle_gamma   90.00
#
_symmetry.space_group_name_H-M   'P 1'
#
loop_
_entity.id
_entity.type
_entity.pdbx_description
1 polymer ?
#
loop_
_entity_poly.entity_id
_entity_poly.type
_entity_poly.pdbx_seq_one_letter_code
_entity_poly.pdbx_strand_id
1 'polypeptide(L)'
;MSTIFIAGQRWISNPEPELGLGIILEAANRRVVIAFPAAEEERTYASAAAPLSRVLFQVGDNIDVPKQGPLIVTEQQEHNGCIVYFAEDENGDIHPVPEQILSANIKLSNAKERLLAGQVEHHRRFALRAATLEQQNTSQAASTRGLLGPRVQLLPHQMYIAAEVASRAAPRVLLADEVGLGKTIEAGLIIHQLLLLERAKRVLIVVPDSLVHQWLVE
;
A
#
# COMPACT_ATOMS: atom_id res chain seq x y z
N MET A 1 32.54 -12.92 7.97
CA MET A 1 33.09 -11.82 7.16
C MET A 1 33.16 -10.59 8.07
N SER A 2 34.32 -9.95 8.21
CA SER A 2 34.41 -8.74 9.04
C SER A 2 33.68 -7.60 8.34
N THR A 3 32.59 -7.14 8.93
CA THR A 3 31.81 -6.02 8.42
C THR A 3 32.65 -4.74 8.49
N ILE A 4 32.94 -4.12 7.34
CA ILE A 4 33.70 -2.87 7.27
C ILE A 4 32.70 -1.72 7.22
N PHE A 5 32.71 -0.88 8.25
CA PHE A 5 31.88 0.32 8.33
C PHE A 5 32.65 1.49 7.70
N ILE A 6 32.00 2.21 6.78
CA ILE A 6 32.55 3.38 6.11
C ILE A 6 31.58 4.54 6.31
N ALA A 7 32.13 5.74 6.54
CA ALA A 7 31.33 6.95 6.70
C ALA A 7 30.46 7.19 5.45
N GLY A 8 29.18 7.49 5.68
CA GLY A 8 28.18 7.69 4.65
C GLY A 8 27.33 6.45 4.31
N GLN A 9 27.73 5.26 4.74
CA GLN A 9 26.93 4.05 4.52
C GLN A 9 25.61 4.07 5.29
N ARG A 10 24.56 3.45 4.72
CA ARG A 10 23.24 3.32 5.34
C ARG A 10 23.03 1.98 6.03
N TRP A 11 22.61 2.03 7.29
CA TRP A 11 22.45 0.86 8.16
C TRP A 11 21.20 0.98 9.03
N ILE A 12 20.63 -0.15 9.41
CA ILE A 12 19.54 -0.23 10.40
C ILE A 12 20.04 -0.89 11.68
N SER A 13 19.49 -0.46 12.81
CA SER A 13 19.66 -1.16 14.09
C SER A 13 18.73 -2.37 14.12
N ASN A 14 19.27 -3.57 14.32
CA ASN A 14 18.48 -4.78 14.52
C ASN A 14 17.64 -4.74 15.82
N PRO A 15 18.17 -4.30 16.97
CA PRO A 15 17.39 -4.26 18.22
C PRO A 15 16.40 -3.08 18.28
N GLU A 16 16.67 -1.98 17.58
CA GLU A 16 15.88 -0.74 17.63
C GLU A 16 15.47 -0.31 16.19
N PRO A 17 14.69 -1.12 15.47
CA PRO A 17 14.31 -0.84 14.08
C PRO A 17 13.45 0.42 13.92
N GLU A 18 12.77 0.84 14.98
CA GLU A 18 11.99 2.07 15.06
C GLU A 18 12.82 3.35 14.85
N LEU A 19 14.15 3.29 15.05
CA LEU A 19 15.05 4.41 14.78
C LEU A 19 15.18 4.72 13.27
N GLY A 20 14.73 3.79 12.41
CA GLY A 20 14.76 3.94 10.95
C GLY A 20 16.16 3.76 10.36
N LEU A 21 16.39 4.39 9.21
CA LEU A 21 17.65 4.27 8.48
C LEU A 21 18.70 5.22 9.05
N GLY A 22 19.73 4.64 9.64
CA GLY A 22 20.89 5.38 10.11
C GLY A 22 21.95 5.60 9.03
N ILE A 23 22.83 6.56 9.27
CA ILE A 23 24.01 6.87 8.45
C ILE A 23 25.26 6.78 9.32
N ILE A 24 26.28 6.06 8.86
CA ILE A 24 27.56 6.01 9.57
C ILE A 24 28.22 7.38 9.49
N LEU A 25 28.48 7.99 10.64
CA LEU A 25 29.25 9.23 10.74
C LEU A 25 30.74 8.93 10.76
N GLU A 26 31.15 7.98 11.61
CA GLU A 26 32.55 7.64 11.83
C GLU A 26 32.70 6.15 12.19
N ALA A 27 33.78 5.53 11.71
CA ALA A 27 34.20 4.20 12.11
C ALA A 27 35.70 4.20 12.41
N ALA A 28 36.05 4.37 13.69
CA ALA A 28 37.44 4.44 14.15
C ALA A 28 37.59 3.75 15.52
N ASN A 29 38.81 3.34 15.86
CA ASN A 29 39.17 2.84 17.20
C ASN A 29 38.22 1.74 17.74
N ARG A 30 37.83 0.79 16.89
CA ARG A 30 36.90 -0.32 17.21
C ARG A 30 35.49 0.12 17.60
N ARG A 31 35.12 1.36 17.27
CA ARG A 31 33.78 1.91 17.47
C ARG A 31 33.21 2.35 16.13
N VAL A 32 31.89 2.33 16.04
CA VAL A 32 31.12 2.89 14.92
C VAL A 32 30.06 3.81 15.50
N VAL A 33 30.01 5.03 14.99
CA VAL A 33 29.02 6.05 15.33
C VAL A 33 28.03 6.13 14.17
N ILE A 34 26.76 5.95 14.49
CA ILE A 34 25.67 6.01 13.53
C ILE A 34 24.64 7.04 14.01
N ALA A 35 24.24 7.93 13.12
CA ALA A 35 23.14 8.86 13.35
C ALA A 35 21.86 8.31 12.73
N PHE A 36 20.73 8.43 13.43
CA PHE A 36 19.40 8.05 12.99
C PHE A 36 18.56 9.31 12.80
N PRO A 37 18.55 9.92 11.60
CA PRO A 37 17.92 11.24 11.39
C PRO A 37 16.40 11.23 11.61
N ALA A 38 15.74 10.08 11.44
CA ALA A 38 14.30 9.95 11.66
C ALA A 38 13.92 10.04 13.15
N ALA A 39 14.80 9.58 14.05
CA ALA A 39 14.61 9.63 15.49
C ALA A 39 15.36 10.79 16.16
N GLU A 40 16.16 11.55 15.41
CA GLU A 40 17.07 12.58 15.93
C GLU A 40 18.03 12.06 17.02
N GLU A 41 18.46 10.80 16.88
CA GLU A 41 19.31 10.12 17.84
C GLU A 41 20.63 9.65 17.23
N GLU A 42 21.67 9.58 18.06
CA GLU A 42 22.95 8.94 17.72
C GLU A 42 23.18 7.72 18.60
N ARG A 43 23.82 6.69 18.01
CA ARG A 43 24.23 5.48 18.71
C ARG A 43 25.69 5.19 18.42
N THR A 44 26.39 4.70 19.44
CA THR A 44 27.76 4.22 19.31
C THR A 44 27.81 2.74 19.63
N TYR A 45 28.32 1.93 18.70
CA TYR A 45 28.48 0.49 18.88
C TYR A 45 29.95 0.09 18.79
N ALA A 46 30.31 -1.06 19.36
CA ALA A 46 31.60 -1.68 19.12
C ALA A 46 31.61 -2.33 17.72
N SER A 47 32.57 -1.99 16.86
CA SER A 47 32.57 -2.42 15.45
C SER A 47 32.58 -3.95 15.27
N ALA A 48 33.13 -4.70 16.22
CA ALA A 48 33.18 -6.16 16.15
C ALA A 48 31.83 -6.85 16.45
N ALA A 49 30.91 -6.17 17.14
CA ALA A 49 29.65 -6.73 17.62
C ALA A 49 28.46 -5.78 17.41
N ALA A 50 28.59 -4.83 16.48
CA ALA A 50 27.53 -3.88 16.19
C ALA A 50 26.33 -4.63 15.60
N PRO A 51 25.14 -4.57 16.22
CA PRO A 51 23.95 -5.27 15.75
C PRO A 51 23.29 -4.47 14.61
N LEU A 52 24.08 -4.12 13.60
CA LEU A 52 23.68 -3.30 12.48
C LEU A 52 23.58 -4.18 11.23
N SER A 53 22.54 -3.95 10.43
CA SER A 53 22.39 -4.58 9.11
C SER A 53 22.49 -3.52 8.01
N ARG A 54 23.30 -3.79 6.99
CA ARG A 54 23.47 -2.87 5.86
C ARG A 54 22.22 -2.91 5.00
N VAL A 55 21.71 -1.75 4.63
CA VAL A 55 20.58 -1.66 3.70
C VAL A 55 21.12 -1.42 2.30
N LEU A 56 20.69 -2.25 1.35
CA LEU A 56 21.10 -2.19 -0.05
C LEU A 56 19.85 -2.32 -0.91
N PHE A 57 19.61 -1.32 -1.76
CA PHE A 57 18.53 -1.35 -2.74
C PHE A 57 18.99 -2.06 -4.01
N GLN A 58 18.14 -2.89 -4.59
CA GLN A 58 18.37 -3.59 -5.85
C GLN A 58 17.75 -2.82 -7.02
N VAL A 59 18.18 -3.15 -8.23
CA VAL A 59 17.53 -2.65 -9.46
C VAL A 59 16.05 -3.04 -9.45
N GLY A 60 15.18 -2.05 -9.63
CA GLY A 60 13.72 -2.16 -9.55
C GLY A 60 13.12 -1.76 -8.19
N ASP A 61 13.93 -1.52 -7.17
CA ASP A 61 13.42 -1.04 -5.88
C ASP A 61 13.07 0.45 -5.93
N ASN A 62 12.06 0.83 -5.14
CA ASN A 62 11.69 2.23 -4.93
C ASN A 62 12.53 2.82 -3.79
N ILE A 63 13.23 3.92 -4.09
CA ILE A 63 13.95 4.72 -3.11
C ILE A 63 13.30 6.09 -2.97
N ASP A 64 13.19 6.59 -1.74
CA ASP A 64 12.69 7.94 -1.47
C ASP A 64 13.86 8.91 -1.24
N VAL A 65 13.89 10.02 -1.98
CA VAL A 65 14.88 11.08 -1.80
C VAL A 65 14.21 12.35 -1.30
N PRO A 66 14.72 13.01 -0.25
CA PRO A 66 14.19 14.28 0.23
C PRO A 66 14.11 15.31 -0.91
N LYS A 67 12.94 15.94 -1.06
CA LYS A 67 12.60 16.96 -2.08
C LYS A 67 12.39 16.47 -3.52
N GLN A 68 12.80 15.25 -3.87
CA GLN A 68 12.59 14.69 -5.22
C GLN A 68 11.45 13.65 -5.25
N GLY A 69 11.14 13.00 -4.12
CA GLY A 69 10.08 12.00 -4.05
C GLY A 69 10.59 10.58 -4.35
N PRO A 70 9.70 9.65 -4.69
CA PRO A 70 10.05 8.26 -4.99
C PRO A 70 10.71 8.14 -6.37
N LEU A 71 11.80 7.38 -6.45
CA LEU A 71 12.54 7.07 -7.68
C LEU A 71 12.74 5.55 -7.78
N ILE A 72 12.84 5.02 -8.99
CA ILE A 72 13.06 3.59 -9.25
C ILE A 72 14.53 3.35 -9.57
N VAL A 73 15.21 2.47 -8.83
CA VAL A 73 16.62 2.16 -9.09
C VAL A 73 16.78 1.42 -10.43
N THR A 74 17.59 1.94 -11.34
CA THR A 74 17.91 1.32 -12.64
C THR A 74 19.32 0.72 -12.65
N GLU A 75 20.25 1.35 -11.94
CA GLU A 75 21.64 0.89 -11.82
C GLU A 75 22.20 1.23 -10.43
N GLN A 76 23.19 0.48 -9.96
CA GLN A 76 23.97 0.81 -8.76
C GLN A 76 25.46 0.70 -9.04
N GLN A 77 26.23 1.67 -8.53
CA GLN A 77 27.69 1.67 -8.62
C GLN A 77 28.31 1.88 -7.24
N GLU A 78 29.37 1.12 -6.94
CA GLU A 78 30.12 1.27 -5.70
C GLU A 78 31.28 2.26 -5.90
N HIS A 79 31.36 3.28 -5.05
CA HIS A 79 32.42 4.27 -5.04
C HIS A 79 32.94 4.46 -3.61
N ASN A 80 34.22 4.13 -3.37
CA ASN A 80 34.87 4.22 -2.06
C ASN A 80 34.11 3.50 -0.93
N GLY A 81 33.48 2.36 -1.25
CA GLY A 81 32.73 1.55 -0.28
C GLY A 81 31.33 2.08 0.05
N CYS A 82 30.90 3.18 -0.57
CA CYS A 82 29.54 3.66 -0.57
C CYS A 82 28.85 3.39 -1.92
N ILE A 83 27.53 3.32 -1.94
CA ILE A 83 26.77 3.09 -3.18
C ILE A 83 26.17 4.39 -3.70
N VAL A 84 26.25 4.56 -5.02
CA VAL A 84 25.50 5.55 -5.79
C VAL A 84 24.47 4.81 -6.62
N TYR A 85 23.20 5.09 -6.38
CA TYR A 85 22.07 4.58 -7.13
C TYR A 85 21.77 5.51 -8.29
N PHE A 86 21.65 5.00 -9.51
CA PHE A 86 21.04 5.73 -10.60
C PHE A 86 19.56 5.35 -10.60
N ALA A 87 18.70 6.34 -10.39
CA ALA A 87 17.28 6.11 -10.24
C ALA A 87 16.47 7.03 -11.15
N GLU A 88 15.44 6.46 -11.76
CA GLU A 88 14.55 7.12 -12.73
C GLU A 88 13.36 7.74 -12.01
N ASP A 89 12.99 8.97 -12.39
CA ASP A 89 11.79 9.66 -11.91
C ASP A 89 10.55 9.37 -12.78
N GLU A 90 9.39 9.96 -12.43
CA GLU A 90 8.16 9.79 -13.21
C GLU A 90 8.25 10.35 -14.65
N ASN A 91 9.23 11.21 -14.94
CA ASN A 91 9.45 11.79 -16.28
C ASN A 91 10.45 10.99 -17.12
N GLY A 92 11.08 9.96 -16.54
CA GLY A 92 12.09 9.16 -17.20
C GLY A 92 13.52 9.71 -17.10
N ASP A 93 13.73 10.75 -16.28
CA ASP A 93 15.06 11.32 -16.07
C ASP A 93 15.82 10.51 -15.01
N ILE A 94 17.09 10.19 -15.32
CA ILE A 94 17.95 9.41 -14.44
C ILE A 94 18.75 10.36 -13.54
N HIS A 95 18.58 10.21 -12.23
CA HIS A 95 19.27 11.00 -11.21
C HIS A 95 20.30 10.13 -10.46
N PRO A 96 21.55 10.59 -10.29
CA PRO A 96 22.51 9.95 -9.41
C PRO A 96 22.18 10.27 -7.95
N VAL A 97 21.90 9.24 -7.17
CA VAL A 97 21.49 9.29 -5.77
C VAL A 97 22.52 8.56 -4.91
N PRO A 98 23.48 9.29 -4.29
CA PRO A 98 24.35 8.72 -3.27
C PRO A 98 23.54 8.16 -2.10
N GLU A 99 23.93 7.02 -1.52
CA GLU A 99 23.19 6.42 -0.41
C GLU A 99 23.03 7.35 0.82
N GLN A 100 23.92 8.34 0.97
CA GLN A 100 23.90 9.36 2.02
C GLN A 100 22.65 10.24 2.00
N ILE A 101 22.11 10.53 0.82
CA ILE A 101 20.97 11.45 0.66
C ILE A 101 19.61 10.73 0.66
N LEU A 102 19.59 9.41 0.77
CA LEU A 102 18.35 8.65 0.90
C LEU A 102 17.51 9.18 2.07
N SER A 103 16.19 9.03 1.99
CA SER A 103 15.30 9.36 3.11
C SER A 103 15.60 8.47 4.33
N ALA A 104 15.54 9.04 5.53
CA ALA A 104 15.68 8.28 6.78
C ALA A 104 14.46 7.39 7.08
N ASN A 105 13.32 7.70 6.45
CA ASN A 105 12.08 6.95 6.57
C ASN A 105 12.09 5.78 5.59
N ILE A 106 12.57 4.62 6.01
CA ILE A 106 12.39 3.39 5.22
C ILE A 106 11.00 2.82 5.48
N LYS A 107 10.25 2.58 4.40
CA LYS A 107 9.23 1.53 4.37
C LYS A 107 9.95 0.22 4.06
N LEU A 108 10.24 -0.61 5.06
CA LEU A 108 10.88 -1.91 4.82
C LEU A 108 9.87 -2.77 4.06
N SER A 109 9.97 -2.77 2.74
CA SER A 109 8.98 -3.34 1.84
C SER A 109 9.07 -4.87 1.80
N ASN A 110 10.24 -5.44 2.08
CA ASN A 110 10.49 -6.86 1.91
C ASN A 110 10.39 -7.66 3.22
N ALA A 111 9.41 -8.56 3.29
CA ALA A 111 9.22 -9.46 4.44
C ALA A 111 10.46 -10.32 4.74
N LYS A 112 11.25 -10.67 3.72
CA LYS A 112 12.49 -11.44 3.87
C LYS A 112 13.56 -10.67 4.63
N GLU A 113 13.76 -9.40 4.30
CA GLU A 113 14.75 -8.54 4.96
C GLU A 113 14.36 -8.26 6.40
N ARG A 114 13.07 -8.01 6.65
CA ARG A 114 12.54 -7.87 8.01
C ARG A 114 12.79 -9.13 8.85
N LEU A 115 12.55 -10.32 8.28
CA LEU A 115 12.83 -11.58 8.95
C LEU A 115 14.32 -11.78 9.24
N LEU A 116 15.21 -11.50 8.27
CA LEU A 116 16.66 -11.62 8.43
C LEU A 116 17.22 -10.63 9.46
N ALA A 117 16.62 -9.44 9.57
CA ALA A 117 16.95 -8.44 10.59
C ALA A 117 16.35 -8.76 11.99
N GLY A 118 15.63 -9.89 12.14
CA GLY A 118 14.98 -10.28 13.39
C GLY A 118 13.69 -9.51 13.70
N GLN A 119 13.21 -8.68 12.77
CA GLN A 119 11.96 -7.92 12.90
C GLN A 119 10.76 -8.81 12.60
N VAL A 120 10.32 -9.55 13.63
CA VAL A 120 9.13 -10.40 13.55
C VAL A 120 7.90 -9.69 14.12
N GLU A 121 6.78 -9.78 13.42
CA GLU A 121 5.50 -9.30 13.92
C GLU A 121 4.85 -10.33 14.87
N HIS A 122 3.99 -9.85 15.76
CA HIS A 122 3.21 -10.73 16.63
C HIS A 122 2.33 -11.66 15.79
N HIS A 123 2.33 -12.97 16.10
CA HIS A 123 1.64 -14.00 15.30
C HIS A 123 0.16 -13.67 15.02
N ARG A 124 -0.56 -13.08 15.99
CA ARG A 124 -1.96 -12.63 15.81
C ARG A 124 -2.12 -11.57 14.72
N ARG A 125 -1.19 -10.62 14.60
CA ARG A 125 -1.26 -9.55 13.57
C ARG A 125 -1.03 -10.14 12.19
N PHE A 126 -0.04 -11.01 12.07
CA PHE A 126 0.22 -11.75 10.84
C PHE A 126 -1.00 -12.59 10.42
N ALA A 127 -1.55 -13.38 11.36
CA ALA A 127 -2.73 -14.21 11.11
C ALA A 127 -3.95 -13.38 10.69
N LEU A 128 -4.21 -12.26 11.37
CA LEU A 128 -5.30 -11.34 11.02
C LEU A 128 -5.10 -10.76 9.63
N ARG A 129 -3.88 -10.32 9.28
CA ARG A 129 -3.56 -9.81 7.94
C ARG A 129 -3.81 -10.87 6.87
N ALA A 130 -3.32 -12.09 7.08
CA ALA A 130 -3.51 -13.20 6.15
C ALA A 130 -5.00 -13.51 5.96
N ALA A 131 -5.74 -13.68 7.06
CA ALA A 131 -7.18 -13.94 7.04
C ALA A 131 -7.97 -12.80 6.37
N THR A 132 -7.57 -11.54 6.59
CA THR A 132 -8.21 -10.38 5.95
C THR A 132 -8.00 -10.40 4.44
N LEU A 133 -6.78 -10.68 3.96
CA LEU A 133 -6.49 -10.77 2.53
C LEU A 133 -7.24 -11.92 1.86
N GLU A 134 -7.30 -13.08 2.52
CA GLU A 134 -8.06 -14.22 2.04
C GLU A 134 -9.56 -13.88 1.95
N GLN A 135 -10.14 -13.31 3.02
CA GLN A 135 -11.54 -12.91 3.05
C GLN A 135 -11.87 -11.83 2.02
N GLN A 136 -10.97 -10.86 1.82
CA GLN A 136 -11.12 -9.86 0.77
C GLN A 136 -11.15 -10.54 -0.61
N ASN A 137 -10.20 -11.41 -0.91
CA ASN A 137 -10.16 -12.12 -2.19
C ASN A 137 -11.43 -12.94 -2.44
N THR A 138 -11.89 -13.71 -1.45
CA THR A 138 -13.14 -14.49 -1.54
C THR A 138 -14.34 -13.58 -1.77
N SER A 139 -14.45 -12.47 -1.03
CA SER A 139 -15.56 -11.51 -1.19
C SER A 139 -15.53 -10.82 -2.54
N GLN A 140 -14.33 -10.57 -3.09
CA GLN A 140 -14.15 -9.93 -4.38
C GLN A 140 -14.53 -10.84 -5.54
N ALA A 141 -14.26 -12.14 -5.44
CA ALA A 141 -14.56 -13.16 -6.43
C ALA A 141 -16.01 -13.68 -6.38
N ALA A 142 -16.76 -13.37 -5.31
CA ALA A 142 -18.13 -13.81 -5.13
C ALA A 142 -19.07 -13.23 -6.20
N SER A 143 -19.89 -14.08 -6.83
CA SER A 143 -20.91 -13.67 -7.80
C SER A 143 -22.00 -12.77 -7.19
N THR A 144 -22.16 -12.81 -5.87
CA THR A 144 -23.10 -11.99 -5.10
C THR A 144 -22.51 -10.63 -4.69
N ARG A 145 -21.31 -10.28 -5.17
CA ARG A 145 -20.67 -9.00 -4.86
C ARG A 145 -21.56 -7.84 -5.31
N GLY A 146 -21.81 -6.92 -4.36
CA GLY A 146 -22.66 -5.75 -4.55
C GLY A 146 -24.15 -5.99 -4.32
N LEU A 147 -24.55 -7.23 -3.99
CA LEU A 147 -25.96 -7.58 -3.76
C LEU A 147 -26.30 -7.86 -2.30
N LEU A 148 -25.30 -8.06 -1.43
CA LEU A 148 -25.49 -8.45 -0.02
C LEU A 148 -25.41 -7.30 1.00
N GLY A 149 -24.98 -6.10 0.58
CA GLY A 149 -24.84 -4.92 1.44
C GLY A 149 -26.13 -4.09 1.67
N PRO A 150 -27.05 -3.99 0.70
CA PRO A 150 -28.27 -3.18 0.84
C PRO A 150 -29.19 -3.68 1.95
N ARG A 151 -29.82 -2.76 2.69
CA ARG A 151 -30.74 -3.06 3.81
C ARG A 151 -32.15 -3.37 3.31
N VAL A 152 -32.28 -4.41 2.49
CA VAL A 152 -33.54 -4.81 1.87
C VAL A 152 -33.82 -6.29 2.11
N GLN A 153 -35.08 -6.68 2.02
CA GLN A 153 -35.44 -8.10 2.02
C GLN A 153 -34.93 -8.74 0.71
N LEU A 154 -34.32 -9.91 0.81
CA LEU A 154 -33.79 -10.63 -0.35
C LEU A 154 -34.91 -11.32 -1.13
N LEU A 155 -35.62 -10.56 -1.96
CA LEU A 155 -36.67 -11.07 -2.84
C LEU A 155 -36.06 -11.63 -4.13
N PRO A 156 -36.28 -12.92 -4.48
CA PRO A 156 -35.58 -13.56 -5.60
C PRO A 156 -35.67 -12.83 -6.94
N HIS A 157 -36.84 -12.26 -7.27
CA HIS A 157 -37.03 -11.52 -8.51
C HIS A 157 -36.18 -10.25 -8.57
N GLN A 158 -36.09 -9.49 -7.47
CA GLN A 158 -35.30 -8.25 -7.39
C GLN A 158 -33.80 -8.56 -7.51
N MET A 159 -33.34 -9.63 -6.86
CA MET A 159 -31.95 -10.08 -6.93
C MET A 159 -31.56 -10.52 -8.34
N TYR A 160 -32.46 -11.24 -9.01
CA TYR A 160 -32.26 -11.68 -10.40
C TYR A 160 -32.15 -10.48 -11.35
N ILE A 161 -33.08 -9.52 -11.25
CA ILE A 161 -33.07 -8.31 -12.08
C ILE A 161 -31.78 -7.52 -11.84
N ALA A 162 -31.40 -7.30 -10.58
CA ALA A 162 -30.18 -6.55 -10.26
C ALA A 162 -28.92 -7.19 -10.87
N ALA A 163 -28.74 -8.51 -10.66
CA ALA A 163 -27.60 -9.25 -11.19
C ALA A 163 -27.57 -9.25 -12.73
N GLU A 164 -28.71 -9.53 -13.36
CA GLU A 164 -28.85 -9.61 -14.81
C GLU A 164 -28.57 -8.25 -15.46
N VAL A 165 -29.09 -7.16 -14.91
CA VAL A 165 -28.90 -5.82 -15.46
C VAL A 165 -27.47 -5.32 -15.21
N ALA A 166 -26.96 -5.48 -14.00
CA ALA A 166 -25.63 -4.99 -13.62
C ALA A 166 -24.48 -5.78 -14.26
N SER A 167 -24.72 -6.95 -14.87
CA SER A 167 -23.72 -7.70 -15.64
C SER A 167 -23.51 -7.17 -17.06
N ARG A 168 -24.47 -6.41 -17.61
CA ARG A 168 -24.43 -5.90 -19.00
C ARG A 168 -23.39 -4.81 -19.15
N ALA A 169 -22.64 -4.80 -20.25
CA ALA A 169 -21.59 -3.79 -20.53
C ALA A 169 -22.09 -2.33 -20.47
N ALA A 170 -23.28 -2.07 -20.97
CA ALA A 170 -23.96 -0.78 -20.87
C ALA A 170 -25.45 -1.01 -20.54
N PRO A 171 -25.84 -1.02 -19.26
CA PRO A 171 -27.20 -1.34 -18.87
C PRO A 171 -28.17 -0.25 -19.32
N ARG A 172 -29.12 -0.63 -20.18
CA ARG A 172 -30.27 0.19 -20.60
C ARG A 172 -31.51 -0.67 -20.43
N VAL A 173 -32.33 -0.34 -19.44
CA VAL A 173 -33.50 -1.15 -19.06
C VAL A 173 -34.68 -0.27 -18.68
N LEU A 174 -35.88 -0.82 -18.85
CA LEU A 174 -37.13 -0.24 -18.37
C LEU A 174 -37.68 -1.20 -17.30
N LEU A 175 -37.74 -0.76 -16.05
CA LEU A 175 -38.40 -1.48 -14.96
C LEU A 175 -39.89 -1.11 -15.00
N ALA A 176 -40.73 -2.06 -15.41
CA ALA A 176 -42.16 -1.84 -15.66
C ALA A 176 -43.06 -2.74 -14.81
N ASP A 177 -42.54 -3.24 -13.69
CA ASP A 177 -43.28 -4.08 -12.74
C ASP A 177 -44.49 -3.34 -12.15
N GLU A 178 -45.42 -4.07 -11.55
CA GLU A 178 -46.58 -3.49 -10.88
C GLU A 178 -46.18 -2.48 -9.78
N VAL A 179 -47.12 -1.59 -9.46
CA VAL A 179 -46.93 -0.61 -8.39
C VAL A 179 -46.77 -1.35 -7.06
N GLY A 180 -45.71 -1.03 -6.31
CA GLY A 180 -45.43 -1.68 -5.01
C GLY A 180 -44.49 -2.88 -5.07
N LEU A 181 -44.09 -3.38 -6.25
CA LEU A 181 -43.14 -4.50 -6.36
C LEU A 181 -41.66 -4.14 -6.09
N GLY A 182 -41.37 -2.87 -5.80
CA GLY A 182 -40.04 -2.44 -5.40
C GLY A 182 -39.11 -2.04 -6.54
N LYS A 183 -39.63 -1.44 -7.61
CA LYS A 183 -38.82 -0.84 -8.69
C LYS A 183 -37.71 0.10 -8.19
N THR A 184 -37.96 0.86 -7.13
CA THR A 184 -36.94 1.74 -6.52
C THR A 184 -35.83 0.93 -5.85
N ILE A 185 -36.18 -0.18 -5.17
CA ILE A 185 -35.22 -1.12 -4.57
C ILE A 185 -34.37 -1.74 -5.67
N GLU A 186 -34.96 -2.23 -6.76
CA GLU A 186 -34.25 -2.81 -7.90
C GLU A 186 -33.28 -1.81 -8.53
N ALA A 187 -33.72 -0.56 -8.76
CA ALA A 187 -32.86 0.50 -9.25
C ALA A 187 -31.69 0.78 -8.30
N GLY A 188 -31.94 0.83 -6.99
CA GLY A 188 -30.93 0.98 -5.95
C GLY A 188 -29.92 -0.17 -5.93
N LEU A 189 -30.39 -1.42 -6.04
CA LEU A 189 -29.53 -2.61 -6.13
C LEU A 189 -28.61 -2.55 -7.36
N ILE A 190 -29.16 -2.18 -8.52
CA ILE A 190 -28.39 -2.02 -9.76
C ILE A 190 -27.31 -0.94 -9.58
N ILE A 191 -27.69 0.23 -9.07
CA ILE A 191 -26.76 1.34 -8.83
C ILE A 191 -25.65 0.93 -7.86
N HIS A 192 -26.02 0.33 -6.72
CA HIS A 192 -25.09 -0.12 -5.70
C HIS A 192 -24.08 -1.14 -6.24
N GLN A 193 -24.55 -2.10 -7.04
CA GLN A 193 -23.67 -3.08 -7.67
C GLN A 193 -22.73 -2.45 -8.71
N LEU A 194 -23.22 -1.52 -9.54
CA LEU A 194 -22.38 -0.81 -10.51
C LEU A 194 -21.29 0.04 -9.85
N LEU A 195 -21.59 0.67 -8.72
CA LEU A 195 -20.62 1.45 -7.94
C LEU A 195 -19.55 0.53 -7.31
N LEU A 196 -19.95 -0.58 -6.70
CA LEU A 196 -19.02 -1.52 -6.04
C LEU A 196 -18.14 -2.33 -6.99
N LEU A 197 -18.61 -2.52 -8.23
CA LEU A 197 -17.83 -3.11 -9.32
C LEU A 197 -17.01 -2.05 -10.08
N GLU A 198 -17.03 -0.79 -9.63
CA GLU A 198 -16.33 0.34 -10.23
C GLU A 198 -16.71 0.61 -11.70
N ARG A 199 -17.88 0.11 -12.13
CA ARG A 199 -18.42 0.28 -13.47
C ARG A 199 -19.12 1.63 -13.65
N ALA A 200 -19.50 2.26 -12.55
CA ALA A 200 -19.97 3.63 -12.51
C ALA A 200 -19.24 4.40 -11.39
N LYS A 201 -18.94 5.67 -11.63
CA LYS A 201 -18.38 6.59 -10.62
C LYS A 201 -19.33 7.75 -10.27
N ARG A 202 -20.31 7.99 -11.13
CA ARG A 202 -21.31 9.07 -11.00
C ARG A 202 -22.65 8.53 -11.43
N VAL A 203 -23.70 8.90 -10.70
CA VAL A 203 -25.07 8.48 -10.93
C VAL A 203 -25.95 9.72 -10.93
N LEU A 204 -26.84 9.82 -11.92
CA LEU A 204 -27.85 10.87 -12.00
C LEU A 204 -29.22 10.21 -11.86
N ILE A 205 -29.98 10.64 -10.85
CA ILE A 205 -31.36 10.23 -10.64
C ILE A 205 -32.24 11.44 -10.97
N VAL A 206 -33.13 11.29 -11.94
CA VAL A 206 -34.08 12.34 -12.34
C VAL A 206 -35.46 11.92 -11.85
N VAL A 207 -36.00 12.68 -10.92
CA VAL A 207 -37.30 12.41 -10.29
C VAL A 207 -38.14 13.71 -10.21
N PRO A 208 -39.47 13.62 -10.19
CA PRO A 208 -40.32 14.76 -9.86
C PRO A 208 -39.98 15.35 -8.48
N ASP A 209 -40.20 16.64 -8.30
CA ASP A 209 -39.89 17.38 -7.07
C ASP A 209 -40.46 16.69 -5.81
N SER A 210 -41.69 16.18 -5.90
CA SER A 210 -42.38 15.50 -4.82
C SER A 210 -41.72 14.19 -4.34
N LEU A 211 -40.85 13.57 -5.15
CA LEU A 211 -40.19 12.29 -4.84
C LEU A 211 -38.72 12.46 -4.45
N VAL A 212 -38.16 13.66 -4.50
CA VAL A 212 -36.74 13.92 -4.21
C VAL A 212 -36.36 13.46 -2.81
N HIS A 213 -37.16 13.81 -1.79
CA HIS A 213 -36.86 13.42 -0.41
C HIS A 213 -36.98 11.91 -0.18
N GLN A 214 -37.92 11.25 -0.86
CA GLN A 214 -38.05 9.79 -0.77
C GLN A 214 -36.78 9.10 -1.30
N TRP A 215 -36.33 9.49 -2.49
CA TRP A 215 -35.12 8.93 -3.11
C TRP A 215 -33.81 9.29 -2.39
N LEU A 216 -33.80 10.35 -1.57
CA LEU A 216 -32.64 10.71 -0.76
C LEU A 216 -32.49 9.83 0.48
N VAL A 217 -33.61 9.36 1.02
CA VAL A 217 -33.66 8.55 2.24
C VAL A 217 -33.52 7.06 1.94
N GLU A 218 -34.09 6.60 0.83
CA GLU A 218 -33.94 5.23 0.31
C GLU A 218 -32.49 4.94 -0.14
#